data_AF-A0A0K9H1K3-F1
#
_entry.id   AF-A0A0K9H1K3-F1
#
_cell.length_a   1.000
_cell.length_b   1.000
_cell.length_c   1.000
_cell.angle_alpha   90.00
_cell.angle_beta   90.00
_cell.angle_gamma   90.00
#
_symmetry.space_group_name_H-M   'P 1'
#
loop_
_entity.id
_entity.type
_entity.pdbx_description
1 polymer ?
#
loop_
_entity_poly.entity_id
_entity_poly.type
_entity_poly.pdbx_seq_one_letter_code
_entity_poly.pdbx_strand_id
1 'polypeptide(L)'
;MRDSIKRIAQQFIVSHYPEADIAWIGGSAVYGNLTTESDIDLIIIDETETPRLECYHFLGWKIEAFIYTALSLEFEFQIARNTGMPTIIKMCAEGLLVEDKQGEGKKIQREAKILYEQGPQRWDEDKINEVRYQITDFLSDFRCSEEFEESLFILNMLINRLTELILRADGYWVGEGKWAARSLKSYDKDMCNKLVKYTKIYMNTNDKTELISFIQSTLDNYGGEFFVGYKGFFL
;
A
#
# COMPACT_ATOMS: atom_id res chain seq x y z
N MET A 1 -11.61 -23.73 -3.30
CA MET A 1 -10.40 -23.03 -2.84
C MET A 1 -10.70 -22.09 -1.68
N ARG A 2 -11.64 -21.14 -1.80
CA ARG A 2 -12.02 -20.26 -0.67
C ARG A 2 -12.47 -21.03 0.59
N ASP A 3 -13.31 -22.05 0.43
CA ASP A 3 -13.78 -22.88 1.57
C ASP A 3 -12.69 -23.75 2.20
N SER A 4 -11.62 -24.09 1.45
CA SER A 4 -10.49 -24.82 2.03
C SER A 4 -9.61 -23.89 2.85
N ILE A 5 -9.36 -22.66 2.37
CA ILE A 5 -8.58 -21.65 3.10
C ILE A 5 -9.29 -21.21 4.37
N LYS A 6 -10.61 -21.00 4.29
CA LYS A 6 -11.43 -20.71 5.49
C LYS A 6 -11.25 -21.80 6.55
N ARG A 7 -11.32 -23.08 6.16
CA ARG A 7 -11.13 -24.21 7.08
C ARG A 7 -9.71 -24.29 7.64
N ILE A 8 -8.69 -23.93 6.86
CA ILE A 8 -7.30 -23.89 7.32
C ILE A 8 -7.13 -22.77 8.35
N ALA A 9 -7.61 -21.57 8.04
CA ALA A 9 -7.58 -20.43 8.98
C ALA A 9 -8.31 -20.75 10.28
N GLN A 10 -9.51 -21.35 10.22
CA GLN A 10 -10.25 -21.74 11.42
C GLN A 10 -9.49 -22.76 12.27
N GLN A 11 -8.87 -23.78 11.65
CA GLN A 11 -8.02 -24.73 12.38
C GLN A 11 -6.78 -24.06 12.98
N PHE A 12 -6.19 -23.10 12.27
CA PHE A 12 -5.05 -22.33 12.77
C PHE A 12 -5.43 -21.50 14.00
N ILE A 13 -6.52 -20.72 13.93
CA ILE A 13 -7.02 -19.92 15.04
C ILE A 13 -7.31 -20.80 16.27
N VAL A 14 -8.06 -21.89 16.12
CA VAL A 14 -8.37 -22.79 17.25
C VAL A 14 -7.11 -23.39 17.91
N SER A 15 -6.04 -23.62 17.15
CA SER A 15 -4.83 -24.26 17.67
C SER A 15 -3.79 -23.29 18.23
N HIS A 16 -3.68 -22.08 17.68
CA HIS A 16 -2.63 -21.11 18.04
C HIS A 16 -3.17 -19.90 18.80
N TYR A 17 -4.43 -19.51 18.55
CA TYR A 17 -5.08 -18.35 19.15
C TYR A 17 -6.48 -18.73 19.67
N PRO A 18 -6.57 -19.70 20.62
CA PRO A 18 -7.86 -20.18 21.12
C PRO A 18 -8.65 -19.08 21.85
N GLU A 19 -7.98 -18.03 22.32
CA GLU A 19 -8.60 -16.88 23.00
C GLU A 19 -9.03 -15.75 22.04
N ALA A 20 -8.66 -15.81 20.75
CA ALA A 20 -9.02 -14.80 19.75
C ALA A 20 -10.52 -14.46 19.75
N ASP A 21 -10.84 -13.18 19.87
CA ASP A 21 -12.20 -12.68 19.84
C ASP A 21 -12.74 -12.62 18.42
N ILE A 22 -11.89 -12.15 17.49
CA ILE A 22 -12.26 -11.93 16.10
C ILE A 22 -11.08 -12.30 15.20
N ALA A 23 -11.37 -12.92 14.05
CA ALA A 23 -10.37 -13.10 13.01
C ALA A 23 -10.95 -12.90 11.61
N TRP A 24 -10.20 -12.22 10.75
CA TRP A 24 -10.50 -12.08 9.32
C TRP A 24 -9.38 -12.68 8.48
N ILE A 25 -9.76 -13.34 7.39
CA ILE A 25 -8.84 -13.61 6.28
C ILE A 25 -8.80 -12.38 5.38
N GLY A 26 -7.60 -11.85 5.17
CA GLY A 26 -7.34 -10.70 4.32
C GLY A 26 -6.63 -11.04 3.01
N GLY A 27 -6.09 -9.99 2.40
CA GLY A 27 -5.18 -10.04 1.27
C GLY A 27 -5.66 -10.83 0.05
N SER A 28 -4.70 -11.50 -0.59
CA SER A 28 -4.92 -12.12 -1.91
C SER A 28 -5.90 -13.31 -1.88
N ALA A 29 -6.06 -13.94 -0.72
CA ALA A 29 -6.95 -15.07 -0.49
C ALA A 29 -8.44 -14.70 -0.65
N VAL A 30 -8.82 -13.47 -0.32
CA VAL A 30 -10.22 -12.99 -0.43
C VAL A 30 -10.68 -12.92 -1.88
N TYR A 31 -9.79 -12.53 -2.79
CA TYR A 31 -10.11 -12.31 -4.21
C TYR A 31 -9.88 -13.54 -5.10
N GLY A 32 -9.51 -14.68 -4.51
CA GLY A 32 -9.32 -15.94 -5.25
C GLY A 32 -8.10 -15.97 -6.17
N ASN A 33 -7.16 -15.04 -6.01
CA ASN A 33 -5.96 -14.89 -6.85
C ASN A 33 -4.71 -15.52 -6.21
N LEU A 34 -4.87 -16.65 -5.54
CA LEU A 34 -3.76 -17.31 -4.86
C LEU A 34 -2.86 -18.06 -5.85
N THR A 35 -1.55 -17.90 -5.67
CA THR A 35 -0.52 -18.69 -6.36
C THR A 35 0.12 -19.66 -5.37
N THR A 36 1.00 -20.53 -5.86
CA THR A 36 1.81 -21.41 -5.00
C THR A 36 2.71 -20.65 -4.02
N GLU A 37 3.01 -19.39 -4.33
CA GLU A 37 3.83 -18.51 -3.49
C GLU A 37 3.01 -17.64 -2.54
N SER A 38 1.67 -17.70 -2.63
CA SER A 38 0.80 -16.90 -1.76
C SER A 38 0.77 -17.42 -0.32
N ASP A 39 0.72 -16.47 0.58
CA ASP A 39 0.38 -16.59 1.99
C ASP A 39 -1.12 -16.45 2.23
N ILE A 40 -1.54 -16.86 3.44
CA ILE A 40 -2.84 -16.56 4.02
C ILE A 40 -2.62 -15.44 5.04
N ASP A 41 -3.12 -14.25 4.73
CA ASP A 41 -3.10 -13.10 5.64
C ASP A 41 -4.26 -13.23 6.65
N LEU A 42 -3.95 -13.15 7.93
CA LEU A 42 -4.93 -13.15 9.02
C LEU A 42 -4.80 -11.88 9.85
N ILE A 43 -5.90 -11.17 10.04
CA ILE A 43 -6.02 -10.17 11.10
C ILE A 43 -6.69 -10.85 12.29
N ILE A 44 -6.05 -10.83 13.46
CA ILE A 44 -6.53 -11.47 14.69
C ILE A 44 -6.66 -10.39 15.76
N ILE A 45 -7.83 -10.32 16.39
CA ILE A 45 -8.04 -9.54 17.61
C ILE A 45 -8.07 -10.50 18.79
N ASP A 46 -7.11 -10.33 19.71
CA ASP A 46 -6.98 -11.12 20.92
C ASP A 46 -6.44 -10.22 22.04
N GLU A 47 -7.27 -9.93 23.04
CA GLU A 47 -6.91 -9.04 24.16
C GLU A 47 -5.87 -9.66 25.12
N THR A 48 -5.60 -10.96 25.01
CA THR A 48 -4.60 -11.65 25.83
C THR A 48 -3.21 -11.61 25.22
N GLU A 49 -3.09 -11.19 23.96
CA GLU A 49 -1.87 -11.20 23.17
C GLU A 49 -1.18 -9.83 23.08
N THR A 50 0.12 -9.86 22.78
CA THR A 50 0.87 -8.63 22.46
C THR A 50 0.80 -8.35 20.95
N PRO A 51 0.43 -7.14 20.51
CA PRO A 51 0.35 -6.81 19.09
C PRO A 51 1.65 -7.03 18.34
N ARG A 52 1.60 -7.77 17.23
CA ARG A 52 2.77 -8.12 16.40
C ARG A 52 2.34 -8.72 15.06
N LEU A 53 3.28 -8.77 14.12
CA LEU A 53 3.22 -9.67 12.97
C LEU A 53 3.99 -10.95 13.30
N GLU A 54 3.38 -12.11 13.12
CA GLU A 54 4.02 -13.41 13.28
C GLU A 54 3.72 -14.34 12.09
N CYS A 55 4.76 -14.98 11.55
CA CYS A 55 4.66 -15.81 10.35
C CYS A 55 4.76 -17.30 10.68
N TYR A 56 3.96 -18.13 10.02
CA TYR A 56 3.88 -19.57 10.28
C TYR A 56 3.89 -20.41 9.01
N HIS A 57 4.28 -21.67 9.18
CA HIS A 57 3.91 -22.75 8.27
C HIS A 57 2.86 -23.63 8.93
N PHE A 58 1.67 -23.74 8.32
CA PHE A 58 0.56 -24.52 8.87
C PHE A 58 -0.19 -25.28 7.78
N LEU A 59 -0.30 -26.60 7.93
CA LEU A 59 -0.96 -27.50 6.96
C LEU A 59 -0.50 -27.28 5.50
N GLY A 60 0.79 -26.98 5.31
CA GLY A 60 1.39 -26.73 4.00
C GLY A 60 1.23 -25.31 3.45
N TRP A 61 0.67 -24.38 4.23
CA TRP A 61 0.51 -22.97 3.86
C TRP A 61 1.44 -22.06 4.65
N LYS A 62 1.90 -20.98 4.02
CA LYS A 62 2.46 -19.82 4.72
C LYS A 62 1.30 -19.00 5.28
N ILE A 63 1.39 -18.59 6.54
CA ILE A 63 0.42 -17.71 7.19
C ILE A 63 1.16 -16.49 7.72
N GLU A 64 0.64 -15.31 7.43
CA GLU A 64 1.03 -14.06 8.09
C GLU A 64 -0.10 -13.66 9.04
N ALA A 65 0.14 -13.72 10.35
CA ALA A 65 -0.81 -13.35 11.38
C ALA A 65 -0.47 -11.97 11.94
N PHE A 66 -1.33 -11.00 11.65
CA PHE A 66 -1.29 -9.65 12.20
C PHE A 66 -2.19 -9.62 13.44
N ILE A 67 -1.56 -9.67 14.61
CA ILE A 67 -2.22 -9.79 15.90
C ILE A 67 -2.34 -8.41 16.52
N TYR A 68 -3.54 -8.07 16.98
CA TYR A 68 -3.87 -6.80 17.59
C TYR A 68 -4.77 -7.01 18.83
N THR A 69 -4.74 -6.03 19.73
CA THR A 69 -5.88 -5.70 20.60
C THR A 69 -6.82 -4.74 19.85
N ALA A 70 -8.05 -4.57 20.32
CA ALA A 70 -8.98 -3.58 19.75
C ALA A 70 -8.36 -2.17 19.72
N LEU A 71 -7.69 -1.78 20.81
CA LEU A 71 -7.03 -0.46 20.91
C LEU A 71 -5.89 -0.30 19.90
N SER A 72 -5.03 -1.32 19.76
CA SER A 72 -3.92 -1.23 18.80
C SER A 72 -4.39 -1.25 17.34
N LEU A 73 -5.51 -1.92 17.05
CA LEU A 73 -6.09 -1.91 15.70
C LEU A 73 -6.67 -0.53 15.35
N GLU A 74 -7.31 0.15 16.30
CA GLU A 74 -7.77 1.53 16.10
C GLU A 74 -6.59 2.46 15.82
N PHE A 75 -5.48 2.33 16.56
CA PHE A 75 -4.25 3.06 16.29
C PHE A 75 -3.68 2.77 14.90
N GLU A 76 -3.67 1.50 14.48
CA GLU A 76 -3.24 1.09 13.15
C GLU A 76 -4.07 1.76 12.05
N PHE A 77 -5.39 1.93 12.24
CA PHE A 77 -6.21 2.66 11.27
C PHE A 77 -5.83 4.13 11.15
N GLN A 78 -5.44 4.79 12.25
CA GLN A 78 -4.93 6.17 12.20
C GLN A 78 -3.57 6.23 11.49
N ILE A 79 -2.67 5.29 11.78
CA ILE A 79 -1.38 5.17 11.10
C ILE A 79 -1.58 4.96 9.60
N ALA A 80 -2.48 4.05 9.21
CA ALA A 80 -2.85 3.82 7.81
C ALA A 80 -3.30 5.12 7.14
N ARG A 81 -4.19 5.89 7.76
CA ARG A 81 -4.68 7.16 7.21
C ARG A 81 -3.59 8.22 7.11
N ASN A 82 -2.68 8.30 8.07
CA ASN A 82 -1.58 9.26 8.06
C ASN A 82 -0.51 8.89 7.03
N THR A 83 -0.18 7.61 6.92
CA THR A 83 0.85 7.09 5.99
C THR A 83 0.30 6.86 4.58
N GLY A 84 -1.01 6.82 4.41
CA GLY A 84 -1.65 6.48 3.14
C GLY A 84 -1.63 5.00 2.79
N MET A 85 -1.15 4.12 3.69
CA MET A 85 -1.00 2.69 3.42
C MET A 85 -2.26 1.93 3.87
N PRO A 86 -3.02 1.31 2.95
CA PRO A 86 -4.32 0.74 3.29
C PRO A 86 -4.29 -0.70 3.83
N THR A 87 -3.12 -1.32 4.01
CA THR A 87 -2.98 -2.78 4.15
C THR A 87 -3.92 -3.39 5.20
N ILE A 88 -3.81 -2.98 6.47
CA ILE A 88 -4.61 -3.57 7.56
C ILE A 88 -6.08 -3.14 7.49
N ILE A 89 -6.32 -1.84 7.30
CA ILE A 89 -7.69 -1.29 7.23
C ILE A 89 -8.50 -1.92 6.09
N LYS A 90 -7.88 -2.15 4.93
CA LYS A 90 -8.52 -2.82 3.79
C LYS A 90 -8.80 -4.29 4.09
N MET A 91 -7.86 -4.98 4.74
CA MET A 91 -8.07 -6.38 5.15
C MET A 91 -9.22 -6.51 6.14
N CYS A 92 -9.40 -5.59 7.08
CA CYS A 92 -10.59 -5.58 7.94
C CYS A 92 -11.87 -5.25 7.16
N ALA A 93 -11.83 -4.25 6.27
CA ALA A 93 -12.98 -3.76 5.52
C ALA A 93 -13.56 -4.81 4.54
N GLU A 94 -12.68 -5.52 3.83
CA GLU A 94 -13.05 -6.45 2.76
C GLU A 94 -12.86 -7.93 3.15
N GLY A 95 -12.24 -8.18 4.29
CA GLY A 95 -11.86 -9.51 4.76
C GLY A 95 -13.03 -10.45 5.00
N LEU A 96 -12.73 -11.74 4.88
CA LEU A 96 -13.68 -12.80 5.23
C LEU A 96 -13.58 -13.07 6.73
N LEU A 97 -14.63 -12.71 7.48
CA LEU A 97 -14.75 -13.04 8.90
C LEU A 97 -14.81 -14.56 9.11
N VAL A 98 -13.92 -15.07 9.96
CA VAL A 98 -13.78 -16.52 10.26
C VAL A 98 -13.98 -16.88 11.72
N GLU A 99 -13.74 -15.94 12.63
CA GLU A 99 -14.00 -16.04 14.07
C GLU A 99 -14.66 -14.74 14.55
N ASP A 100 -15.65 -14.83 15.44
CA ASP A 100 -16.39 -13.68 16.00
C ASP A 100 -17.13 -14.10 17.27
N LYS A 101 -16.38 -14.31 18.37
CA LYS A 101 -16.91 -14.86 19.62
C LYS A 101 -17.99 -13.99 20.25
N GLN A 102 -17.79 -12.67 20.19
CA GLN A 102 -18.65 -11.69 20.86
C GLN A 102 -19.66 -11.03 19.90
N GLY A 103 -19.58 -11.29 18.59
CA GLY A 103 -20.49 -10.73 17.58
C GLY A 103 -20.13 -9.30 17.14
N GLU A 104 -18.96 -8.79 17.52
CA GLU A 104 -18.51 -7.43 17.24
C GLU A 104 -17.72 -7.32 15.91
N GLY A 105 -17.32 -8.44 15.30
CA GLY A 105 -16.51 -8.46 14.07
C GLY A 105 -17.16 -7.70 12.91
N LYS A 106 -18.49 -7.82 12.73
CA LYS A 106 -19.19 -7.06 11.68
C LYS A 106 -19.22 -5.54 11.93
N LYS A 107 -19.16 -5.11 13.19
CA LYS A 107 -19.15 -3.69 13.54
C LYS A 107 -17.79 -3.08 13.18
N ILE A 108 -16.70 -3.69 13.63
CA ILE A 108 -15.33 -3.25 13.31
C ILE A 108 -15.10 -3.27 11.79
N GLN A 109 -15.58 -4.29 11.09
CA GLN A 109 -15.49 -4.34 9.62
C GLN A 109 -16.24 -3.17 8.94
N ARG A 110 -17.40 -2.75 9.45
CA ARG A 110 -18.12 -1.57 8.91
C ARG A 110 -17.35 -0.29 9.18
N GLU A 111 -16.77 -0.13 10.36
CA GLU A 111 -15.95 1.03 10.71
C GLU A 111 -14.70 1.11 9.81
N ALA A 112 -13.99 -0.01 9.64
CA ALA A 112 -12.87 -0.11 8.72
C ALA A 112 -13.28 0.24 7.28
N LYS A 113 -14.46 -0.22 6.82
CA LYS A 113 -14.99 0.10 5.50
C LYS A 113 -15.28 1.59 5.33
N ILE A 114 -15.92 2.22 6.30
CA ILE A 114 -16.21 3.66 6.28
C ILE A 114 -14.90 4.45 6.18
N LEU A 115 -13.92 4.12 7.02
CA LEU A 115 -12.62 4.79 7.04
C LEU A 115 -11.83 4.54 5.73
N TYR A 116 -11.89 3.32 5.18
CA TYR A 116 -11.26 2.97 3.92
C TYR A 116 -11.88 3.75 2.74
N GLU A 117 -13.21 3.88 2.70
CA GLU A 117 -13.92 4.66 1.67
C GLU A 117 -13.66 6.16 1.78
N GLN A 118 -13.40 6.68 2.99
CA GLN A 118 -13.01 8.08 3.21
C GLN A 118 -11.61 8.43 2.68
N GLY A 119 -10.74 7.43 2.52
CA GLY A 119 -9.35 7.66 2.10
C GLY A 119 -8.41 8.11 3.23
N PRO A 120 -7.11 8.22 2.92
CA PRO A 120 -6.12 8.74 3.85
C PRO A 120 -6.26 10.24 4.05
N GLN A 121 -5.55 10.75 5.04
CA GLN A 121 -5.40 12.19 5.20
C GLN A 121 -4.62 12.75 4.01
N ARG A 122 -5.20 13.79 3.39
CA ARG A 122 -4.56 14.56 2.33
C ARG A 122 -3.32 15.25 2.89
N TRP A 123 -2.30 15.33 2.05
CA TRP A 123 -1.13 16.14 2.35
C TRP A 123 -1.49 17.62 2.40
N ASP A 124 -0.80 18.34 3.28
CA ASP A 124 -0.76 19.78 3.25
C ASP A 124 0.20 20.28 2.17
N GLU A 125 0.21 21.59 1.95
CA GLU A 125 1.04 22.23 0.94
C GLU A 125 2.54 22.00 1.20
N ASP A 126 2.96 21.97 2.46
CA ASP A 126 4.36 21.74 2.84
C ASP A 126 4.81 20.34 2.41
N LYS A 127 4.01 19.31 2.69
CA LYS A 127 4.34 17.94 2.28
C LYS A 127 4.27 17.76 0.76
N ILE A 128 3.33 18.40 0.07
CA ILE A 128 3.29 18.41 -1.39
C ILE A 128 4.57 19.05 -1.96
N ASN A 129 5.00 20.19 -1.40
CA ASN A 129 6.22 20.87 -1.84
C ASN A 129 7.50 20.06 -1.55
N GLU A 130 7.57 19.36 -0.41
CA GLU A 130 8.65 18.43 -0.09
C GLU A 130 8.80 17.34 -1.16
N VAL A 131 7.68 16.73 -1.54
CA VAL A 131 7.68 15.62 -2.52
C VAL A 131 7.94 16.13 -3.93
N ARG A 132 7.39 17.30 -4.31
CA ARG A 132 7.73 17.99 -5.57
C ARG A 132 9.22 18.28 -5.67
N TYR A 133 9.84 18.73 -4.59
CA TYR A 133 11.28 18.92 -4.52
C TYR A 133 12.04 17.61 -4.75
N GLN A 134 11.69 16.54 -4.04
CA GLN A 134 12.35 15.24 -4.22
C GLN A 134 12.23 14.74 -5.66
N ILE A 135 11.06 14.86 -6.29
CA ILE A 135 10.88 14.47 -7.69
C ILE A 135 11.72 15.36 -8.62
N THR A 136 11.80 16.67 -8.36
CA THR A 136 12.60 17.61 -9.15
C THR A 136 14.10 17.28 -9.11
N ASP A 137 14.59 16.96 -7.91
CA ASP A 137 15.96 16.55 -7.66
C ASP A 137 16.30 15.26 -8.43
N PHE A 138 15.51 14.20 -8.21
CA PHE A 138 15.69 12.94 -8.93
C PHE A 138 15.50 13.07 -10.45
N LEU A 139 14.63 13.98 -10.91
CA LEU A 139 14.42 14.20 -12.33
C LEU A 139 15.63 14.89 -12.97
N SER A 140 16.30 15.76 -12.23
CA SER A 140 17.57 16.37 -12.65
C SER A 140 18.68 15.33 -12.73
N ASP A 141 18.82 14.47 -11.73
CA ASP A 141 19.78 13.35 -11.77
C ASP A 141 19.48 12.38 -12.91
N PHE A 142 18.20 12.05 -13.12
CA PHE A 142 17.79 11.15 -14.20
C PHE A 142 18.10 11.73 -15.59
N ARG A 143 17.97 13.05 -15.79
CA ARG A 143 18.36 13.71 -17.05
C ARG A 143 19.85 13.59 -17.32
N CYS A 144 20.68 13.76 -16.29
CA CYS A 144 22.13 13.85 -16.43
C CYS A 144 22.85 12.51 -16.35
N SER A 145 22.24 11.48 -15.76
CA SER A 145 22.86 10.17 -15.65
C SER A 145 23.09 9.55 -17.04
N GLU A 146 24.29 9.04 -17.28
CA GLU A 146 24.67 8.37 -18.54
C GLU A 146 24.68 6.85 -18.38
N GLU A 147 24.99 6.36 -17.17
CA GLU A 147 25.03 4.94 -16.84
C GLU A 147 23.63 4.38 -16.59
N PHE A 148 23.33 3.23 -17.19
CA PHE A 148 22.01 2.62 -17.12
C PHE A 148 21.67 2.18 -15.69
N GLU A 149 22.65 1.65 -14.96
CA GLU A 149 22.48 1.17 -13.59
C GLU A 149 22.03 2.33 -12.69
N GLU A 150 22.73 3.46 -12.71
CA GLU A 150 22.36 4.66 -11.95
C GLU A 150 20.97 5.15 -12.32
N SER A 151 20.71 5.29 -13.62
CA SER A 151 19.42 5.73 -14.14
C SER A 151 18.28 4.80 -13.72
N LEU A 152 18.51 3.49 -13.62
CA LEU A 152 17.54 2.51 -13.15
C LEU A 152 17.20 2.71 -11.66
N PHE A 153 18.20 2.94 -10.80
CA PHE A 153 17.97 3.20 -9.38
C PHE A 153 17.25 4.54 -9.15
N ILE A 154 17.63 5.59 -9.88
CA ILE A 154 16.96 6.90 -9.84
C ILE A 154 15.50 6.76 -10.32
N LEU A 155 15.27 6.03 -11.42
CA LEU A 155 13.94 5.82 -11.96
C LEU A 155 13.00 5.11 -10.97
N ASN A 156 13.51 4.13 -10.22
CA ASN A 156 12.73 3.49 -9.17
C ASN A 156 12.26 4.50 -8.11
N MET A 157 13.15 5.40 -7.67
CA MET A 157 12.79 6.46 -6.72
C MET A 157 11.78 7.45 -7.30
N LEU A 158 11.98 7.86 -8.56
CA LEU A 158 11.07 8.76 -9.29
C LEU A 158 9.66 8.19 -9.40
N ILE A 159 9.53 6.94 -9.85
CA ILE A 159 8.21 6.30 -10.00
C ILE A 159 7.50 6.21 -8.64
N ASN A 160 8.22 5.79 -7.59
CA ASN A 160 7.64 5.69 -6.25
C ASN A 160 7.16 7.06 -5.76
N ARG A 161 7.98 8.11 -5.83
CA ARG A 161 7.56 9.45 -5.37
C ARG A 161 6.48 10.08 -6.23
N LEU A 162 6.51 9.89 -7.55
CA LEU A 162 5.49 10.40 -8.45
C LEU A 162 4.13 9.76 -8.16
N THR A 163 4.09 8.43 -8.05
CA THR A 163 2.85 7.70 -7.74
C THR A 163 2.31 8.06 -6.37
N GLU A 164 3.19 8.25 -5.38
CA GLU A 164 2.82 8.72 -4.05
C GLU A 164 2.21 10.12 -4.11
N LEU A 165 2.84 11.07 -4.82
CA LEU A 165 2.32 12.43 -5.01
C LEU A 165 0.92 12.43 -5.62
N ILE A 166 0.74 11.72 -6.74
CA ILE A 166 -0.54 11.66 -7.45
C ILE A 166 -1.65 11.19 -6.51
N LEU A 167 -1.41 10.09 -5.80
CA LEU A 167 -2.43 9.47 -4.96
C LEU A 167 -2.65 10.29 -3.67
N ARG A 168 -1.59 10.68 -2.97
CA ARG A 168 -1.70 11.32 -1.66
C ARG A 168 -2.19 12.76 -1.72
N ALA A 169 -1.81 13.52 -2.74
CA ALA A 169 -2.33 14.88 -2.93
C ALA A 169 -3.87 14.88 -3.08
N ASP A 170 -4.41 13.86 -3.74
CA ASP A 170 -5.85 13.76 -4.02
C ASP A 170 -6.64 13.01 -2.93
N GLY A 171 -5.95 12.43 -1.94
CA GLY A 171 -6.57 11.68 -0.85
C GLY A 171 -6.92 10.23 -1.23
N TYR A 172 -6.08 9.60 -2.06
CA TYR A 172 -6.15 8.19 -2.42
C TYR A 172 -5.08 7.38 -1.71
N TRP A 173 -5.40 6.13 -1.41
CA TRP A 173 -4.49 5.16 -0.82
C TRP A 173 -3.31 4.85 -1.76
N VAL A 174 -2.11 4.80 -1.20
CA VAL A 174 -0.93 4.32 -1.92
C VAL A 174 -0.85 2.79 -1.86
N GLY A 175 0.18 2.22 -2.44
CA GLY A 175 0.46 0.80 -2.32
C GLY A 175 1.90 0.48 -2.68
N GLU A 176 2.36 -0.68 -2.24
CA GLU A 176 3.73 -1.14 -2.50
C GLU A 176 3.77 -2.32 -3.47
N GLY A 177 4.90 -2.46 -4.17
CA GLY A 177 5.11 -3.51 -5.15
C GLY A 177 3.99 -3.57 -6.20
N LYS A 178 3.26 -4.69 -6.25
CA LYS A 178 2.13 -4.87 -7.18
C LYS A 178 0.99 -3.87 -6.91
N TRP A 179 0.84 -3.40 -5.68
CA TRP A 179 -0.23 -2.48 -5.30
C TRP A 179 0.03 -1.05 -5.76
N ALA A 180 1.28 -0.60 -5.90
CA ALA A 180 1.58 0.72 -6.47
C ALA A 180 0.90 0.90 -7.84
N ALA A 181 1.09 -0.08 -8.73
CA ALA A 181 0.47 -0.08 -10.05
C ALA A 181 -1.06 -0.26 -9.99
N ARG A 182 -1.57 -1.09 -9.07
CA ARG A 182 -3.02 -1.32 -8.94
C ARG A 182 -3.75 -0.08 -8.41
N SER A 183 -3.19 0.60 -7.41
CA SER A 183 -3.73 1.83 -6.84
C SER A 183 -3.72 2.94 -7.88
N LEU A 184 -2.59 3.17 -8.58
CA LEU A 184 -2.55 4.17 -9.65
C LEU A 184 -3.56 3.84 -10.76
N LYS A 185 -3.66 2.59 -11.21
CA LYS A 185 -4.61 2.19 -12.24
C LYS A 185 -6.07 2.34 -11.82
N SER A 186 -6.37 2.15 -10.53
CA SER A 186 -7.72 2.33 -9.98
C SER A 186 -8.08 3.81 -9.88
N TYR A 187 -7.09 4.67 -9.63
CA TYR A 187 -7.25 6.12 -9.62
C TYR A 187 -7.39 6.67 -11.05
N ASP A 188 -6.39 6.42 -11.91
CA ASP A 188 -6.38 6.81 -13.31
C ASP A 188 -5.68 5.74 -14.17
N LYS A 189 -6.50 5.02 -14.94
CA LYS A 189 -6.04 3.95 -15.83
C LYS A 189 -5.16 4.48 -16.98
N ASP A 190 -5.47 5.65 -17.53
CA ASP A 190 -4.70 6.21 -18.65
C ASP A 190 -3.32 6.67 -18.17
N MET A 191 -3.26 7.37 -17.03
CA MET A 191 -2.01 7.77 -16.40
C MET A 191 -1.12 6.57 -16.09
N CYS A 192 -1.67 5.50 -15.50
CA CYS A 192 -0.93 4.26 -15.26
C CYS A 192 -0.40 3.65 -16.57
N ASN A 193 -1.21 3.61 -17.63
CA ASN A 193 -0.79 3.04 -18.90
C ASN A 193 0.32 3.86 -19.57
N LYS A 194 0.24 5.20 -19.51
CA LYS A 194 1.27 6.11 -20.04
C LYS A 194 2.59 5.94 -19.29
N LEU A 195 2.57 5.96 -17.96
CA LEU A 195 3.77 5.73 -17.15
C LEU A 195 4.45 4.41 -17.52
N VAL A 196 3.68 3.31 -17.57
CA VAL A 196 4.22 1.99 -17.96
C VAL A 196 4.74 1.99 -19.40
N LYS A 197 4.05 2.63 -20.34
CA LYS A 197 4.47 2.72 -21.75
C LYS A 197 5.82 3.44 -21.86
N TYR A 198 5.96 4.60 -21.25
CA TYR A 198 7.17 5.42 -21.36
C TYR A 198 8.35 4.81 -20.60
N THR A 199 8.11 4.20 -19.44
CA THR A 199 9.11 3.38 -18.76
C THR A 199 9.59 2.23 -19.64
N LYS A 200 8.68 1.51 -20.33
CA LYS A 200 9.08 0.44 -21.26
C LYS A 200 9.89 0.94 -22.46
N ILE A 201 9.58 2.13 -22.98
CA ILE A 201 10.38 2.73 -24.05
C ILE A 201 11.79 2.96 -23.54
N TYR A 202 11.95 3.68 -22.42
CA TYR A 202 13.25 3.91 -21.78
C TYR A 202 14.04 2.62 -21.55
N MET A 203 13.43 1.61 -20.93
CA MET A 203 14.10 0.34 -20.63
C MET A 203 14.59 -0.43 -21.87
N ASN A 204 14.01 -0.18 -23.06
CA ASN A 204 14.38 -0.86 -24.29
C ASN A 204 15.34 -0.04 -25.17
N THR A 205 15.37 1.28 -25.03
CA THR A 205 16.09 2.17 -25.94
C THR A 205 17.08 3.12 -25.26
N ASN A 206 17.08 3.18 -23.93
CA ASN A 206 17.72 4.23 -23.11
C ASN A 206 17.25 5.66 -23.43
N ASP A 207 16.19 5.84 -24.22
CA ASP A 207 15.61 7.16 -24.50
C ASP A 207 14.71 7.61 -23.34
N LYS A 208 15.13 8.70 -22.68
CA LYS A 208 14.45 9.27 -21.50
C LYS A 208 13.37 10.30 -21.86
N THR A 209 13.30 10.74 -23.12
CA THR A 209 12.58 11.95 -23.55
C THR A 209 11.10 11.93 -23.17
N GLU A 210 10.38 10.89 -23.61
CA GLU A 210 8.94 10.78 -23.37
C GLU A 210 8.60 10.60 -21.89
N LEU A 211 9.44 9.86 -21.16
CA LEU A 211 9.23 9.61 -19.73
C LEU A 211 9.46 10.90 -18.92
N ILE A 212 10.53 11.65 -19.20
CA ILE A 212 10.78 12.95 -18.57
C ILE A 212 9.62 13.90 -18.86
N SER A 213 9.21 14.03 -20.12
CA SER A 213 8.09 14.91 -20.51
C SER A 213 6.79 14.53 -19.79
N PHE A 214 6.51 13.24 -19.65
CA PHE A 214 5.34 12.77 -18.91
C PHE A 214 5.40 13.15 -17.43
N ILE A 215 6.54 12.92 -16.76
CA ILE A 215 6.74 13.27 -15.35
C ILE A 215 6.57 14.78 -15.13
N GLN A 216 7.16 15.61 -15.99
CA GLN A 216 7.02 17.07 -15.91
C GLN A 216 5.56 17.51 -16.06
N SER A 217 4.87 17.03 -17.09
CA SER A 217 3.46 17.35 -17.31
C SER A 217 2.55 16.91 -16.16
N THR A 218 2.95 15.85 -15.45
CA THR A 218 2.25 15.40 -14.24
C THR A 218 2.52 16.34 -13.07
N LEU A 219 3.77 16.76 -12.86
CA LEU A 219 4.14 17.73 -11.83
C LEU A 219 3.46 19.09 -12.04
N ASP A 220 3.21 19.52 -13.28
CA ASP A 220 2.52 20.78 -13.57
C ASP A 220 1.13 20.87 -12.92
N ASN A 221 0.43 19.74 -12.75
CA ASN A 221 -0.85 19.68 -12.03
C ASN A 221 -0.71 20.01 -10.53
N TYR A 222 0.49 19.91 -9.99
CA TYR A 222 0.85 20.18 -8.59
C TYR A 222 1.71 21.44 -8.45
N GLY A 223 1.81 22.26 -9.51
CA GLY A 223 2.59 23.51 -9.52
C GLY A 223 3.96 23.42 -10.19
N GLY A 224 4.29 22.28 -10.81
CA GLY A 224 5.53 22.06 -11.58
C GLY A 224 6.72 21.62 -10.73
N GLU A 225 7.90 21.58 -11.36
CA GLU A 225 9.18 21.37 -10.69
C GLU A 225 9.41 22.42 -9.59
N PHE A 226 10.03 22.02 -8.47
CA PHE A 226 10.22 22.87 -7.30
C PHE A 226 11.61 22.67 -6.71
N PHE A 227 12.45 23.69 -6.83
CA PHE A 227 13.80 23.68 -6.24
C PHE A 227 14.06 25.01 -5.51
N VAL A 228 13.93 26.12 -6.24
CA VAL A 228 14.11 27.47 -5.68
C VAL A 228 13.04 27.72 -4.62
N GLY A 229 13.49 28.00 -3.40
CA GLY A 229 12.61 28.33 -2.27
C GLY A 229 12.26 27.16 -1.36
N TYR A 230 12.59 25.91 -1.73
CA TYR A 230 12.47 24.78 -0.83
C TYR A 230 13.42 24.93 0.37
N LYS A 231 12.93 24.59 1.57
CA LYS A 231 13.69 24.59 2.82
C LYS A 231 13.45 23.27 3.55
N GLY A 232 14.45 22.40 3.54
CA GLY A 232 14.46 21.22 4.39
C GLY A 232 15.03 21.56 5.77
N PHE A 233 14.46 20.98 6.83
CA PHE A 233 15.02 21.04 8.17
C PHE A 233 15.57 19.65 8.51
N PHE A 234 16.82 19.60 8.99
CA PHE A 234 17.36 18.37 9.56
C PHE A 234 16.81 18.24 11.00
N LEU A 235 16.11 17.14 11.26
CA LEU A 235 15.75 16.71 12.61
C LEU A 235 16.92 15.96 13.25
#